data_AF-A0A077R0I5-F1
#
_entry.id   AF-A0A077R0I5-F1
#
_cell.length_a   1.000
_cell.length_b   1.000
_cell.length_c   1.000
_cell.angle_alpha   90.00
_cell.angle_beta   90.00
_cell.angle_gamma   90.00
#
_symmetry.space_group_name_H-M   'P 1'
#
loop_
_entity.id
_entity.type
_entity.pdbx_description
1 polymer ?
#
loop_
_entity_poly.entity_id
_entity_poly.type
_entity_poly.pdbx_seq_one_letter_code
_entity_poly.pdbx_strand_id
1 'polypeptide(L)'
;MSIATVANKYDFPYSTTFGIWKRYEETDLVEPGHRGGPMRHSRLQDRHIQHLMSVLKRRLGATLFELQEELNRHFDDGSTNGISLSSIGRALKDRPEVMLK
;
A
#
# COMPACT_ATOMS: atom_id res chain seq x y z
N MET A 1 35.76 -12.71 -9.35
CA MET A 1 36.04 -12.58 -7.89
C MET A 1 35.06 -13.50 -7.17
N SER A 2 35.49 -14.35 -6.22
CA SER A 2 34.59 -15.31 -5.56
C SER A 2 33.81 -14.66 -4.41
N ILE A 3 32.64 -15.21 -4.05
CA ILE A 3 31.82 -14.73 -2.92
C ILE A 3 32.62 -14.79 -1.62
N ALA A 4 33.43 -15.83 -1.41
CA ALA A 4 34.31 -15.97 -0.25
C ALA A 4 35.38 -14.86 -0.20
N THR A 5 35.97 -14.49 -1.33
CA THR A 5 36.92 -13.36 -1.40
C THR A 5 36.26 -12.04 -1.05
N VAL A 6 35.02 -11.82 -1.50
CA VAL A 6 34.25 -10.61 -1.17
C VAL A 6 33.91 -10.57 0.33
N ALA A 7 33.42 -11.69 0.89
CA ALA A 7 33.11 -11.80 2.30
C ALA A 7 34.32 -11.46 3.19
N ASN A 8 35.48 -12.06 2.89
CA ASN A 8 36.73 -11.80 3.63
C ASN A 8 37.24 -10.36 3.45
N LYS A 9 37.13 -9.79 2.25
CA LYS A 9 37.62 -8.44 1.96
C LYS A 9 36.87 -7.36 2.76
N TYR A 10 35.58 -7.57 3.03
CA TYR A 10 34.72 -6.61 3.70
C TYR A 10 34.31 -7.05 5.12
N ASP A 11 34.95 -8.09 5.66
CA ASP A 11 34.69 -8.65 6.99
C ASP A 11 33.20 -8.97 7.24
N PHE A 12 32.54 -9.52 6.23
CA PHE A 12 31.15 -9.98 6.32
C PHE A 12 31.08 -11.51 6.43
N PRO A 13 30.08 -12.04 7.17
CA PRO A 13 29.80 -13.48 7.15
C PRO A 13 29.48 -13.96 5.73
N TYR A 14 30.02 -15.12 5.34
CA TYR A 14 29.74 -15.74 4.05
C TYR A 14 28.23 -15.87 3.78
N SER A 15 27.46 -16.24 4.80
CA SER A 15 26.00 -16.39 4.71
C SER A 15 25.29 -15.07 4.34
N THR A 16 25.79 -13.93 4.82
CA THR A 16 25.26 -12.60 4.50
C THR A 16 25.58 -12.23 3.05
N THR A 17 26.83 -12.36 2.63
CA THR A 17 27.24 -12.06 1.24
C THR A 17 26.54 -12.98 0.25
N PHE A 18 26.43 -14.26 0.56
CA PHE A 18 25.69 -15.24 -0.25
C PHE A 18 24.20 -14.91 -0.34
N GLY A 19 23.56 -14.52 0.78
CA GLY A 19 22.14 -14.14 0.80
C GLY A 19 21.84 -12.90 -0.05
N ILE A 20 22.73 -11.91 -0.03
CA ILE A 20 22.61 -10.71 -0.89
C ILE A 20 22.80 -11.08 -2.36
N TRP A 21 23.86 -11.85 -2.68
CA TRP A 21 24.13 -12.29 -4.04
C TRP A 21 22.97 -13.11 -4.62
N LYS A 22 22.46 -14.08 -3.87
CA LYS A 22 21.34 -14.91 -4.31
C LYS A 22 20.09 -14.08 -4.58
N ARG A 23 19.76 -13.10 -3.72
CA ARG A 23 18.64 -12.20 -3.96
C ARG A 23 18.86 -11.37 -5.22
N TYR A 24 20.07 -10.85 -5.41
CA TYR A 24 20.40 -10.08 -6.59
C TYR A 24 20.20 -10.89 -7.88
N GLU A 25 20.60 -12.16 -7.91
CA GLU A 25 20.32 -13.07 -9.04
C GLU A 25 18.81 -13.29 -9.28
N GLU A 26 18.00 -13.32 -8.22
CA GLU A 26 16.55 -13.57 -8.31
C GLU A 26 15.73 -12.33 -8.66
N THR A 27 16.14 -11.15 -8.18
CA THR A 27 15.32 -9.92 -8.26
C THR A 27 16.00 -8.77 -9.00
N ASP A 28 17.28 -8.88 -9.36
CA ASP A 28 18.13 -7.79 -9.87
C ASP A 28 18.16 -6.56 -8.95
N LEU A 29 17.94 -6.79 -7.65
CA LEU A 29 17.88 -5.73 -6.62
C LEU A 29 18.83 -6.06 -5.47
N VAL A 30 19.59 -5.06 -5.05
CA VAL A 30 20.49 -5.15 -3.89
C VAL A 30 19.77 -4.77 -2.59
N GLU A 31 18.60 -4.12 -2.71
CA GLU A 31 17.85 -3.62 -1.58
C GLU A 31 17.40 -4.73 -0.62
N PRO A 32 17.36 -4.46 0.70
CA PRO A 32 16.76 -5.38 1.64
C PRO A 32 15.28 -5.59 1.28
N GLY A 33 14.84 -6.85 1.23
CA GLY A 33 13.42 -7.16 1.15
C GLY A 33 12.65 -6.46 2.29
N HIS A 34 11.38 -6.15 2.04
CA HIS A 34 10.53 -5.42 2.99
C HIS A 34 10.61 -6.04 4.40
N ARG A 35 11.12 -5.26 5.37
CA ARG A 35 11.19 -5.68 6.78
C ARG A 35 9.89 -5.28 7.47
N GLY A 36 9.08 -6.28 7.82
CA GLY A 36 7.78 -6.09 8.46
C GLY A 36 6.87 -7.30 8.22
N GLY A 37 5.68 -7.27 8.82
CA GLY A 37 4.64 -8.25 8.50
C GLY A 37 4.22 -8.17 7.02
N PRO A 38 3.36 -9.10 6.55
CA PRO A 38 2.89 -9.08 5.17
C PRO A 38 2.31 -7.70 4.84
N MET A 39 2.71 -7.15 3.70
CA MET A 39 2.19 -5.87 3.20
C MET A 39 0.67 -5.99 3.11
N ARG A 40 -0.04 -5.36 4.05
CA ARG A 40 -1.50 -5.39 4.06
C ARG A 40 -1.97 -4.50 2.91
N HIS A 41 -2.42 -5.12 1.83
CA HIS A 41 -3.15 -4.42 0.80
C HIS A 41 -4.34 -3.70 1.44
N SER A 42 -4.47 -2.41 1.17
CA SER A 42 -5.64 -1.64 1.59
C SER A 42 -6.90 -2.31 1.07
N ARG A 43 -7.94 -2.43 1.91
CA ARG A 43 -9.26 -2.88 1.46
C ARG A 43 -9.89 -1.88 0.47
N LEU A 44 -9.45 -0.62 0.52
CA LEU A 44 -9.79 0.38 -0.49
C LEU A 44 -8.89 0.20 -1.71
N GLN A 45 -9.50 -0.27 -2.81
CA GLN A 45 -8.89 -0.31 -4.13
C GLN A 45 -9.10 1.02 -4.87
N ASP A 46 -8.33 1.26 -5.92
CA ASP A 46 -8.40 2.51 -6.70
C ASP A 46 -9.80 2.82 -7.24
N ARG A 47 -10.53 1.79 -7.69
CA ARG A 47 -11.92 1.92 -8.15
C ARG A 47 -12.85 2.50 -7.07
N HIS A 48 -12.64 2.12 -5.81
CA HIS A 48 -13.43 2.62 -4.69
C HIS A 48 -13.11 4.10 -4.46
N ILE A 49 -11.83 4.46 -4.52
CA ILE A 49 -11.40 5.85 -4.29
C ILE A 49 -11.86 6.77 -5.43
N GLN A 50 -11.79 6.32 -6.69
CA GLN A 50 -12.32 7.08 -7.83
C GLN A 50 -13.82 7.33 -7.70
N HIS A 51 -14.59 6.33 -7.26
CA HIS A 51 -16.01 6.50 -7.00
C HIS A 51 -16.27 7.57 -5.94
N LEU A 52 -15.57 7.50 -4.79
CA LEU A 52 -15.67 8.49 -3.71
C LEU A 52 -15.34 9.91 -4.18
N MET A 53 -14.28 10.06 -4.99
CA MET A 53 -13.94 11.34 -5.59
C MET A 53 -15.04 11.85 -6.51
N SER A 54 -15.70 10.99 -7.28
CA SER A 54 -16.83 11.39 -8.12
C SER A 54 -18.02 11.87 -7.29
N VAL A 55 -18.30 11.21 -6.16
CA VAL A 55 -19.37 11.60 -5.23
C VAL A 55 -19.05 12.96 -4.62
N LEU A 56 -17.81 13.18 -4.18
CA LEU A 56 -17.38 14.44 -3.59
C LEU A 56 -17.36 15.60 -4.59
N LYS A 57 -17.06 15.33 -5.86
CA LYS A 57 -17.20 16.32 -6.95
C LYS A 57 -18.66 16.74 -7.17
N ARG A 58 -19.62 15.85 -6.95
CA ARG A 58 -21.07 16.12 -7.10
C ARG A 58 -21.71 16.68 -5.83
N ARG A 59 -21.19 16.31 -4.67
CA ARG A 59 -21.68 16.67 -3.33
C ARG A 59 -20.52 17.15 -2.47
N LEU A 60 -20.11 18.40 -2.71
CA LEU A 60 -19.10 19.07 -1.89
C LEU A 60 -19.63 19.17 -0.44
N GLY A 61 -18.95 18.51 0.49
CA GLY A 61 -19.32 18.45 1.91
C GLY A 61 -20.02 17.16 2.36
N ALA A 62 -20.04 16.11 1.54
CA ALA A 62 -20.43 14.79 2.02
C ALA A 62 -19.55 14.35 3.20
N THR A 63 -20.19 13.85 4.25
CA THR A 63 -19.52 13.34 5.45
C THR A 63 -18.88 11.98 5.18
N LEU A 64 -17.89 11.59 5.99
CA LEU A 64 -17.28 10.26 5.89
C LEU A 64 -18.30 9.12 6.02
N PHE A 65 -19.37 9.33 6.78
CA PHE A 65 -20.45 8.37 6.95
C PHE A 65 -21.26 8.19 5.67
N GLU A 66 -21.67 9.29 5.03
CA GLU A 66 -22.37 9.24 3.74
C GLU A 66 -21.51 8.61 2.64
N LEU A 67 -20.20 8.88 2.65
CA LEU A 67 -19.26 8.26 1.73
C LEU A 67 -19.15 6.75 1.96
N GLN A 68 -19.18 6.30 3.22
CA GLN A 68 -19.20 4.87 3.55
C GLN A 68 -20.49 4.21 3.07
N GLU A 69 -21.64 4.87 3.25
CA GLU A 69 -22.93 4.38 2.75
C GLU A 69 -22.94 4.28 1.22
N GLU A 70 -22.52 5.32 0.51
CA GLU A 70 -22.45 5.31 -0.96
C GLU A 70 -21.52 4.20 -1.46
N LEU A 71 -20.39 4.01 -0.78
CA LEU A 71 -19.42 3.00 -1.15
C LEU A 71 -19.96 1.57 -0.92
N ASN A 72 -20.72 1.34 0.16
CA ASN A 72 -21.42 0.06 0.38
C ASN A 72 -22.60 -0.15 -0.58
N ARG A 73 -23.34 0.91 -0.94
CA ARG A 73 -24.44 0.82 -1.92
C ARG A 73 -23.95 0.52 -3.32
N HIS A 74 -22.81 1.11 -3.73
CA HIS A 74 -22.29 0.98 -5.09
C HIS A 74 -21.43 -0.28 -5.27
N PHE A 75 -20.82 -0.81 -4.21
CA PHE A 75 -19.99 -1.99 -4.23
C PHE A 75 -20.52 -3.05 -3.25
N ASP A 76 -21.71 -3.57 -3.54
CA ASP A 76 -22.38 -4.63 -2.76
C ASP A 76 -21.75 -6.03 -2.95
N ASP A 77 -20.53 -6.10 -3.50
CA ASP A 77 -19.76 -7.34 -3.68
C ASP A 77 -19.09 -7.81 -2.37
N GLY A 78 -19.40 -7.15 -1.25
CA GLY A 78 -18.78 -7.38 0.05
C GLY A 78 -17.32 -6.92 0.15
N SER A 79 -16.73 -6.38 -0.93
CA SER A 79 -15.35 -5.88 -0.91
C SER A 79 -15.20 -4.64 -0.03
N THR A 80 -16.31 -4.00 0.30
CA THR A 80 -16.36 -2.78 1.10
C THR A 80 -16.92 -2.97 2.50
N ASN A 81 -17.45 -4.15 2.80
CA ASN A 81 -18.00 -4.46 4.11
C ASN A 81 -16.91 -4.37 5.18
N GLY A 82 -17.11 -3.46 6.13
CA GLY A 82 -16.16 -3.21 7.22
C GLY A 82 -14.98 -2.30 6.87
N ILE A 83 -15.05 -1.49 5.81
CA ILE A 83 -14.13 -0.36 5.64
C ILE A 83 -14.48 0.69 6.71
N SER A 84 -13.50 1.05 7.56
CA SER A 84 -13.71 2.05 8.60
C SER A 84 -13.75 3.49 8.05
N LEU A 85 -14.46 4.39 8.74
CA LEU A 85 -14.45 5.83 8.43
C LEU A 85 -13.04 6.41 8.41
N SER A 86 -12.17 5.94 9.32
CA SER A 86 -10.76 6.35 9.37
C SER A 86 -9.96 5.91 8.14
N SER A 87 -10.30 4.77 7.53
CA SER A 87 -9.66 4.30 6.30
C SER A 87 -10.06 5.16 5.10
N ILE A 88 -11.35 5.54 5.02
CA ILE A 88 -11.88 6.47 4.01
C ILE A 88 -11.21 7.84 4.17
N GLY A 89 -11.18 8.38 5.39
CA GLY A 89 -10.55 9.65 5.69
C GLY A 89 -9.06 9.69 5.32
N ARG A 90 -8.30 8.64 5.65
CA ARG A 90 -6.89 8.52 5.25
C ARG A 90 -6.73 8.46 3.72
N ALA A 91 -7.53 7.63 3.04
CA ALA A 91 -7.45 7.48 1.59
C ALA A 91 -7.77 8.77 0.82
N LEU A 92 -8.59 9.65 1.39
CA LEU A 92 -8.96 10.94 0.79
C LEU A 92 -8.05 12.10 1.24
N LYS A 93 -7.43 12.02 2.44
CA LYS A 93 -6.58 13.09 2.99
C LYS A 93 -5.37 13.41 2.11
N ASP A 94 -4.81 12.41 1.43
CA ASP A 94 -3.66 12.57 0.56
C ASP A 94 -4.04 13.13 -0.84
N ARG A 95 -5.32 13.48 -1.05
CA ARG A 95 -5.83 13.96 -2.35
C ARG A 95 -6.35 15.41 -2.21
N PRO A 96 -5.57 16.42 -2.64
CA PRO A 96 -5.90 17.83 -2.44
C PRO A 96 -7.12 18.32 -3.22
N GLU A 97 -7.63 17.55 -4.19
CA GLU A 97 -8.83 17.90 -4.97
C GLU A 97 -10.15 17.76 -4.20
N VAL A 98 -10.10 17.28 -2.95
CA VAL A 98 -11.29 16.86 -2.21
C VAL A 98 -11.37 17.63 -0.89
N MET A 99 -12.17 18.71 -0.86
CA MET A 99 -12.54 19.35 0.40
C MET A 99 -13.61 18.52 1.11
N LEU A 100 -13.18 17.75 2.11
CA LEU A 100 -14.06 17.19 3.13
C LEU A 100 -14.46 18.32 4.09
N LYS A 101 -15.73 18.34 4.50
CA LYS A 101 -16.25 19.32 5.48
C LYS A 101 -16.04 18.83 6.90
#